data_AF-A0A091BQY2-F1
#
_entry.id   AF-A0A091BQY2-F1
#
_cell.length_a   1.000
_cell.length_b   1.000
_cell.length_c   1.000
_cell.angle_alpha   90.00
_cell.angle_beta   90.00
_cell.angle_gamma   90.00
#
_symmetry.space_group_name_H-M   'P 1'
#
loop_
_entity.id
_entity.type
_entity.pdbx_description
1 polymer ?
#
loop_
_entity_poly.entity_id
_entity_poly.type
_entity_poly.pdbx_seq_one_letter_code
_entity_poly.pdbx_strand_id
1 'polypeptide(L)'
;MTKEFSNFYCTIFPSNESYLYVTKETIEDITIVSDYVESLYDLDFMYKRFIGRYPSNNVPSKEEFLVLVQKNASYLFSDQISYVSLGISDMVAIKILNGLYQYDKKLIYPIPLVDPLEISFLKDKD
;
A
#
# COMPACT_ATOMS: atom_id res chain seq x y z
N MET A 1 -2.39 9.39 -18.54
CA MET A 1 -2.68 9.56 -19.99
C MET A 1 -1.41 9.79 -20.79
N THR A 2 -1.24 9.13 -21.95
CA THR A 2 -0.05 9.32 -22.81
C THR A 2 -0.15 10.67 -23.51
N LYS A 3 0.95 11.44 -23.52
CA LYS A 3 0.99 12.74 -24.24
C LYS A 3 1.07 12.55 -25.76
N GLU A 4 1.53 11.40 -26.20
CA GLU A 4 1.81 11.09 -27.61
C GLU A 4 0.58 10.55 -28.36
N PHE A 5 -0.28 9.78 -27.68
CA PHE A 5 -1.47 9.17 -28.28
C PHE A 5 -2.70 9.41 -27.40
N SER A 6 -3.29 10.60 -27.51
CA SER A 6 -4.42 11.04 -26.67
C SER A 6 -5.66 10.13 -26.72
N ASN A 7 -5.79 9.33 -27.77
CA ASN A 7 -6.94 8.44 -27.99
C ASN A 7 -6.63 6.98 -27.60
N PHE A 8 -5.44 6.71 -27.05
CA PHE A 8 -5.04 5.39 -26.60
C PHE A 8 -5.38 5.20 -25.12
N TYR A 9 -6.16 4.17 -24.84
CA TYR A 9 -6.56 3.78 -23.49
C TYR A 9 -6.18 2.32 -23.27
N CYS A 10 -5.67 2.01 -22.07
CA CYS A 10 -5.27 0.67 -21.68
C CYS A 10 -5.82 0.34 -20.30
N THR A 11 -6.41 -0.84 -20.16
CA THR A 11 -6.83 -1.39 -18.87
C THR A 11 -6.01 -2.65 -18.62
N ILE A 12 -5.35 -2.70 -17.48
CA ILE A 12 -4.52 -3.84 -17.05
C ILE A 12 -5.13 -4.46 -15.80
N PHE A 13 -4.98 -5.78 -15.68
CA PHE A 13 -5.37 -6.55 -14.49
C PHE A 13 -4.09 -7.11 -13.86
N PRO A 14 -3.38 -6.31 -13.04
CA PRO A 14 -2.13 -6.75 -12.44
C PRO A 14 -2.39 -7.85 -11.41
N SER A 15 -1.42 -8.75 -11.25
CA SER A 15 -1.43 -9.69 -10.12
C SER A 15 -1.10 -8.96 -8.82
N ASN A 16 -1.41 -9.59 -7.68
CA ASN A 16 -1.34 -8.96 -6.36
C ASN A 16 0.05 -8.42 -5.98
N GLU A 17 1.12 -9.09 -6.41
CA GLU A 17 2.49 -8.72 -6.04
C GLU A 17 3.29 -8.26 -7.25
N SER A 18 4.05 -7.18 -7.10
CA SER A 18 5.09 -6.71 -8.06
C SER A 18 4.64 -6.24 -9.46
N TYR A 19 3.35 -6.34 -9.82
CA TYR A 19 2.87 -5.95 -11.16
C TYR A 19 2.06 -4.65 -11.20
N LEU A 20 1.55 -4.19 -10.05
CA LEU A 20 0.94 -2.86 -9.99
C LEU A 20 2.06 -1.82 -10.17
N TYR A 21 1.85 -0.82 -11.01
CA TYR A 21 2.76 0.31 -11.17
C TYR A 21 2.01 1.60 -10.86
N VAL A 22 2.44 2.28 -9.80
CA VAL A 22 1.77 3.48 -9.28
C VAL A 22 2.68 4.66 -9.52
N THR A 23 2.23 5.62 -10.33
CA THR A 23 2.89 6.92 -10.47
C THR A 23 1.95 8.02 -10.03
N LYS A 24 2.48 9.23 -9.90
CA LYS A 24 1.67 10.42 -9.64
C LYS A 24 0.54 10.59 -10.66
N GLU A 25 0.80 10.25 -11.92
CA GLU A 25 -0.11 10.45 -13.04
C GLU A 25 -1.12 9.33 -13.24
N THR A 26 -0.88 8.15 -12.64
CA THR A 26 -1.73 6.96 -12.84
C THR A 26 -2.46 6.53 -11.58
N ILE A 27 -2.12 7.07 -10.40
CA ILE A 27 -2.68 6.61 -9.13
C ILE A 27 -4.22 6.70 -9.12
N GLU A 28 -4.79 7.80 -9.63
CA GLU A 28 -6.24 8.01 -9.67
C GLU A 28 -6.97 7.07 -10.65
N ASP A 29 -6.24 6.50 -11.62
CA ASP A 29 -6.78 5.52 -12.57
C ASP A 29 -6.82 4.09 -12.00
N ILE A 30 -6.23 3.86 -10.82
CA ILE A 30 -6.18 2.55 -10.19
C ILE A 30 -7.47 2.30 -9.44
N THR A 31 -8.19 1.25 -9.85
CA THR A 31 -9.40 0.78 -9.18
C THR A 31 -9.13 -0.55 -8.48
N ILE A 32 -9.51 -0.62 -7.20
CA ILE A 32 -9.35 -1.81 -6.36
C ILE A 32 -10.71 -2.47 -6.27
N VAL A 33 -10.74 -3.77 -6.57
CA VAL A 33 -11.97 -4.58 -6.57
C VAL A 33 -11.77 -5.73 -5.58
N SER A 34 -12.23 -5.50 -4.35
CA SER A 34 -12.21 -6.49 -3.25
C SER A 34 -13.60 -6.58 -2.60
N ASP A 35 -13.70 -6.65 -1.26
CA ASP A 35 -15.00 -6.56 -0.56
C ASP A 35 -15.66 -5.18 -0.73
N TYR A 36 -14.88 -4.18 -1.13
CA TYR A 36 -15.29 -2.83 -1.46
C TYR A 36 -14.62 -2.43 -2.79
N VAL A 37 -15.32 -1.64 -3.60
CA VAL A 37 -14.85 -1.20 -4.92
C VAL A 37 -14.65 0.30 -4.89
N GLU A 38 -13.40 0.74 -5.01
CA GLU A 38 -13.03 2.15 -5.05
C GLU A 38 -11.79 2.40 -5.90
N SER A 39 -11.69 3.60 -6.44
CA SER A 39 -10.47 4.11 -7.05
C SER A 39 -9.60 4.84 -6.04
N LEU A 40 -8.28 4.82 -6.24
CA LEU A 40 -7.38 5.56 -5.37
C LEU A 40 -7.54 7.08 -5.55
N TYR A 41 -7.33 7.85 -4.49
CA TYR A 41 -7.31 9.32 -4.56
C TYR A 41 -5.99 9.87 -5.13
N ASP A 42 -5.97 11.18 -5.40
CA ASP A 42 -4.74 11.92 -5.71
C ASP A 42 -3.61 11.66 -4.70
N LEU A 43 -2.38 11.55 -5.22
CA LEU A 43 -1.17 11.26 -4.46
C LEU A 43 -0.94 12.27 -3.33
N ASP A 44 -1.06 13.57 -3.62
CA ASP A 44 -0.76 14.62 -2.66
C ASP A 44 -1.77 14.61 -1.50
N PHE A 45 -3.04 14.38 -1.82
CA PHE A 45 -4.09 14.16 -0.83
C PHE A 45 -3.83 12.92 0.03
N MET A 46 -3.61 11.76 -0.60
CA MET A 46 -3.36 10.50 0.12
C MET A 46 -2.16 10.62 1.04
N TYR A 47 -1.03 11.11 0.53
CA TYR A 47 0.20 11.26 1.29
C TYR A 47 0.01 12.19 2.49
N LYS A 48 -0.64 13.35 2.32
CA LYS A 48 -0.93 14.28 3.41
C LYS A 48 -1.78 13.64 4.52
N ARG A 49 -2.79 12.86 4.13
CA ARG A 49 -3.66 12.15 5.09
C ARG A 49 -2.96 10.96 5.74
N PHE A 50 -2.05 10.33 5.02
CA PHE A 50 -1.25 9.21 5.48
C PHE A 50 -0.29 9.63 6.59
N ILE A 51 0.56 10.64 6.32
CA ILE A 51 1.53 11.14 7.31
C ILE A 51 0.83 11.69 8.56
N GLY A 52 -0.35 12.30 8.40
CA GLY A 52 -1.13 12.82 9.53
C GLY A 52 -1.71 11.75 10.46
N ARG A 53 -1.67 10.48 10.06
CA ARG A 53 -2.09 9.32 10.87
C ARG A 53 -0.95 8.34 11.15
N TYR A 54 0.26 8.63 10.70
CA TYR A 54 1.40 7.73 10.85
C TYR A 54 1.83 7.69 12.33
N PRO A 55 2.12 6.50 12.89
CA PRO A 55 2.33 6.34 14.33
C PRO A 55 3.70 6.81 14.84
N SER A 56 4.61 7.23 13.94
CA SER A 56 5.99 7.58 14.26
C SER A 56 6.37 8.93 13.62
N ASN A 57 7.33 9.62 14.23
CA ASN A 57 7.94 10.83 13.65
C ASN A 57 8.86 10.50 12.46
N ASN A 58 9.34 9.26 12.37
CA ASN A 58 10.08 8.79 11.19
C ASN A 58 9.08 8.38 10.10
N VAL A 59 8.49 9.38 9.46
CA VAL A 59 7.48 9.20 8.41
C VAL A 59 8.15 8.84 7.08
N PRO A 60 7.55 7.93 6.28
CA PRO A 60 8.05 7.65 4.94
C PRO A 60 8.05 8.91 4.07
N SER A 61 9.02 9.03 3.18
CA SER A 61 9.00 10.02 2.10
C SER A 61 7.83 9.76 1.15
N LYS A 62 7.57 10.68 0.21
CA LYS A 62 6.50 10.50 -0.78
C LYS A 62 6.83 9.36 -1.75
N GLU A 63 8.10 9.19 -2.08
CA GLU A 63 8.61 8.11 -2.92
C GLU A 63 8.46 6.76 -2.22
N GLU A 64 8.82 6.69 -0.93
CA GLU A 64 8.62 5.50 -0.11
C GLU A 64 7.13 5.18 0.06
N PHE A 65 6.29 6.21 0.20
CA PHE A 65 4.84 6.06 0.22
C PHE A 65 4.30 5.47 -1.08
N LEU A 66 4.77 5.92 -2.25
CA LEU A 66 4.38 5.33 -3.54
C LEU A 66 4.73 3.85 -3.60
N VAL A 67 5.93 3.46 -3.14
CA VAL A 67 6.34 2.06 -3.06
C VAL A 67 5.42 1.27 -2.12
N LEU A 68 5.05 1.85 -0.97
CA LEU A 68 4.10 1.22 -0.05
C LEU A 68 2.72 1.04 -0.71
N VAL A 69 2.19 2.03 -1.44
CA VAL A 69 0.92 1.89 -2.16
C VAL A 69 1.04 0.82 -3.23
N GLN A 70 2.11 0.83 -4.02
CA GLN A 70 2.35 -0.14 -5.09
C GLN A 70 2.38 -1.57 -4.57
N LYS A 71 3.05 -1.79 -3.44
CA LYS A 71 3.18 -3.11 -2.82
C LYS A 71 1.87 -3.59 -2.17
N ASN A 72 1.08 -2.67 -1.63
CA ASN A 72 0.01 -3.03 -0.69
C ASN A 72 -1.41 -2.75 -1.18
N ALA A 73 -1.61 -2.05 -2.31
CA ALA A 73 -2.94 -1.70 -2.80
C ALA A 73 -3.84 -2.91 -3.05
N SER A 74 -3.27 -4.03 -3.51
CA SER A 74 -4.00 -5.29 -3.74
C SER A 74 -4.61 -5.89 -2.47
N TYR A 75 -4.12 -5.49 -1.30
CA TYR A 75 -4.62 -5.94 0.01
C TYR A 75 -5.63 -4.97 0.64
N LEU A 76 -5.92 -3.83 0.00
CA LEU A 76 -6.95 -2.92 0.48
C LEU A 76 -8.34 -3.55 0.35
N PHE A 77 -9.20 -3.19 1.28
CA PHE A 77 -10.60 -3.65 1.33
C PHE A 77 -10.77 -5.18 1.34
N SER A 78 -9.85 -5.90 1.96
CA SER A 78 -9.82 -7.36 1.95
C SER A 78 -9.40 -7.91 3.31
N ASP A 79 -9.89 -9.10 3.67
CA ASP A 79 -9.48 -9.84 4.86
C ASP A 79 -8.23 -10.72 4.62
N GLN A 80 -7.73 -10.77 3.38
CA GLN A 80 -6.56 -11.55 2.97
C GLN A 80 -5.29 -11.18 3.74
N ILE A 81 -5.23 -9.98 4.32
CA ILE A 81 -4.15 -9.51 5.21
C ILE A 81 -3.88 -10.50 6.35
N SER A 82 -4.90 -11.27 6.78
CA SER A 82 -4.76 -12.28 7.84
C SER A 82 -3.96 -13.52 7.43
N TYR A 83 -3.78 -13.77 6.12
CA TYR A 83 -3.11 -14.96 5.59
C TYR A 83 -1.77 -14.65 4.91
N VAL A 84 -1.44 -13.38 4.73
CA VAL A 84 -0.21 -12.94 4.02
C VAL A 84 0.84 -12.46 5.02
N SER A 85 2.09 -12.83 4.78
CA SER A 85 3.23 -12.33 5.55
C SER A 85 3.61 -10.93 5.07
N LEU A 86 3.24 -9.91 5.85
CA LEU A 86 3.52 -8.51 5.56
C LEU A 86 4.51 -7.92 6.57
N GLY A 87 5.31 -6.96 6.13
CA GLY A 87 6.14 -6.18 7.04
C GLY A 87 5.29 -5.30 7.96
N ILE A 88 5.85 -4.86 9.09
CA ILE A 88 5.16 -3.94 10.01
C ILE A 88 4.75 -2.65 9.27
N SER A 89 5.64 -2.07 8.47
CA SER A 89 5.35 -0.85 7.69
C SER A 89 4.21 -1.05 6.69
N ASP A 90 4.13 -2.23 6.06
CA ASP A 90 3.07 -2.58 5.12
C ASP A 90 1.71 -2.65 5.82
N MET A 91 1.64 -3.36 6.95
CA MET A 91 0.42 -3.47 7.76
C MET A 91 -0.06 -2.11 8.28
N VAL A 92 0.87 -1.27 8.75
CA VAL A 92 0.57 0.12 9.17
C VAL A 92 0.01 0.90 8.00
N ALA A 93 0.63 0.78 6.81
CA ALA A 93 0.19 1.50 5.64
C ALA A 93 -1.24 1.11 5.22
N ILE A 94 -1.51 -0.20 5.13
CA ILE A 94 -2.83 -0.74 4.81
C ILE A 94 -3.89 -0.27 5.81
N LYS A 95 -3.58 -0.29 7.11
CA LYS A 95 -4.50 0.16 8.16
C LYS A 95 -4.87 1.64 8.00
N ILE A 96 -3.90 2.49 7.74
CA ILE A 96 -4.13 3.93 7.52
C ILE A 96 -4.95 4.14 6.25
N LEU A 97 -4.58 3.45 5.15
CA LEU A 97 -5.23 3.57 3.85
C LEU A 97 -6.69 3.11 3.90
N ASN A 98 -6.99 1.94 4.47
CA ASN A 98 -8.38 1.50 4.69
C ASN A 98 -9.20 2.51 5.51
N GLY A 99 -8.57 3.14 6.51
CA GLY A 99 -9.19 4.21 7.30
C GLY A 99 -9.46 5.50 6.51
N LEU A 100 -8.78 5.75 5.38
CA LEU A 100 -9.10 6.88 4.49
C LEU A 100 -10.44 6.69 3.78
N TYR A 101 -10.77 5.44 3.43
CA TYR A 101 -11.99 5.06 2.71
C TYR A 101 -13.11 4.59 3.64
N GLN A 102 -12.95 4.74 4.97
CA GLN A 102 -13.94 4.31 5.96
C GLN A 102 -14.25 2.80 5.85
N TYR A 103 -13.25 2.00 5.45
CA TYR A 103 -13.38 0.56 5.44
C TYR A 103 -13.24 0.01 6.87
N ASP A 104 -14.38 -0.06 7.56
CA ASP A 104 -14.47 -0.30 9.00
C ASP A 104 -14.53 -1.78 9.40
N LYS A 105 -14.31 -2.70 8.45
CA LYS A 105 -14.21 -4.13 8.77
C LYS A 105 -13.04 -4.36 9.74
N LYS A 106 -13.30 -5.12 10.81
CA LYS A 106 -12.27 -5.50 11.79
C LYS A 106 -11.28 -6.47 11.14
N LEU A 107 -10.14 -5.93 10.72
CA LEU A 107 -9.02 -6.70 10.19
C LEU A 107 -8.13 -7.22 11.32
N ILE A 108 -7.70 -8.47 11.21
CA ILE A 108 -6.69 -9.07 12.09
C ILE A 108 -5.34 -8.86 11.40
N TYR A 109 -4.44 -8.16 12.08
CA TYR A 109 -3.08 -7.93 11.61
C TYR A 109 -2.14 -8.93 12.32
N PRO A 110 -1.62 -9.95 11.63
CA PRO A 110 -0.72 -10.92 12.24
C PRO A 110 0.63 -10.24 12.51
N ILE A 111 0.88 -9.88 13.76
CA ILE A 111 2.16 -9.30 14.17
C ILE A 111 3.17 -10.45 14.27
N PRO A 112 4.20 -10.51 13.43
CA PRO A 112 5.20 -11.56 13.50
C PRO A 112 5.97 -11.47 14.82
N LEU A 113 6.17 -12.61 15.47
CA LEU A 113 7.13 -12.72 16.57
C LEU A 113 8.53 -12.70 15.94
N VAL A 114 9.31 -11.68 16.27
CA VAL A 114 10.66 -11.54 15.72
C VAL A 114 11.66 -12.18 16.67
N ASP A 115 12.39 -13.19 16.20
CA ASP A 115 13.45 -13.83 16.97
C ASP A 115 14.69 -12.91 17.01
N PRO A 116 15.20 -12.53 18.19
CA PRO A 116 16.43 -11.74 18.31
C PRO A 116 17.65 -12.35 17.63
N LEU A 117 17.75 -13.69 17.58
CA LEU A 117 18.84 -14.40 16.90
C LEU A 117 18.73 -14.24 15.39
N GLU A 118 17.53 -14.31 14.83
CA GLU A 118 17.29 -14.04 13.41
C GLU A 118 17.65 -12.60 13.05
N ILE A 119 17.27 -11.61 13.88
CA ILE A 119 17.69 -10.21 13.72
C ILE A 119 19.22 -10.11 13.75
N SER A 120 19.86 -10.79 14.71
CA SER A 120 21.31 -10.76 14.83
C SER A 120 22.01 -11.43 13.66
N PHE A 121 21.39 -12.42 13.02
CA PHE A 121 21.92 -13.07 11.82
C PHE A 121 21.86 -12.16 10.60
N LEU A 122 20.81 -11.35 10.47
CA LEU A 122 20.65 -10.35 9.39
C LEU A 122 21.58 -9.14 9.53
N LYS A 123 22.07 -8.87 10.75
CA LYS A 123 23.12 -7.89 10.98
C LYS A 123 24.45 -8.55 10.64
N ASP A 124 24.88 -8.39 9.39
CA ASP A 124 26.21 -8.84 8.96
C ASP A 124 27.25 -8.42 10.01
N LYS A 125 28.16 -9.35 10.34
CA LYS A 125 29.35 -8.99 11.11
C LYS A 125 30.25 -8.20 10.17
N ASP A 126 30.31 -6.89 10.35
CA ASP A 126 31.42 -6.08 9.88
C ASP A 126 32.77 -6.68 10.33
#